data_AF-A0A182ALX5-F1
#
_entry.id   AF-A0A182ALX5-F1
#
_cell.length_a   1.000
_cell.length_b   1.000
_cell.length_c   1.000
_cell.angle_alpha   90.00
_cell.angle_beta   90.00
_cell.angle_gamma   90.00
#
_symmetry.space_group_name_H-M   'P 1'
#
loop_
_entity.id
_entity.type
_entity.pdbx_description
1 polymer ?
#
loop_
_entity_poly.entity_id
_entity_poly.type
_entity_poly.pdbx_seq_one_letter_code
_entity_poly.pdbx_strand_id
1 'polypeptide(L)'
;MASGSAHTPQPSRQPSSRELALYLEQRGGIGKPWLLQLLRITKLRESKDDLPPEEYLERLQEAHADLMRLGEFWKGREQEVFGGSYQPSTVVEPLPGTPEDR
;
A
#
# COMPACT_ATOMS: atom_id res chain seq x y z
N MET A 1 -39.77 -6.97 29.33
CA MET A 1 -39.75 -6.98 27.86
C MET A 1 -38.76 -5.91 27.39
N ALA A 2 -37.51 -6.29 27.14
CA ALA A 2 -36.53 -5.51 26.38
C ALA A 2 -35.35 -6.44 26.07
N SER A 3 -35.51 -7.30 25.05
CA SER A 3 -34.38 -8.07 24.51
C SER A 3 -33.55 -7.13 23.66
N GLY A 4 -32.39 -6.69 24.17
CA GLY A 4 -31.37 -6.02 23.39
C GLY A 4 -30.75 -7.03 22.42
N SER A 5 -30.97 -6.84 21.12
CA SER A 5 -30.29 -7.62 20.09
C SER A 5 -28.79 -7.35 20.17
N ALA A 6 -28.02 -8.38 20.54
CA ALA A 6 -26.57 -8.35 20.46
C ALA A 6 -26.16 -8.17 19.00
N HIS A 7 -25.57 -7.03 18.65
CA HIS A 7 -24.87 -6.86 17.38
C HIS A 7 -23.61 -7.71 17.43
N THR A 8 -23.67 -8.93 16.92
CA THR A 8 -22.46 -9.75 16.73
C THR A 8 -21.63 -9.09 15.63
N PRO A 9 -20.38 -8.65 15.91
CA PRO A 9 -19.53 -8.11 14.86
C PRO A 9 -19.28 -9.22 13.83
N GLN A 10 -19.74 -9.00 12.61
CA GLN A 10 -19.53 -9.92 11.51
C GLN A 10 -18.02 -9.99 11.22
N PRO A 11 -17.41 -11.18 11.05
CA PRO A 11 -15.99 -11.27 10.74
C PRO A 11 -15.73 -10.50 9.44
N SER A 12 -14.77 -9.59 9.47
CA SER A 12 -14.37 -8.80 8.31
C SER A 12 -13.88 -9.74 7.22
N ARG A 13 -14.73 -10.01 6.23
CA ARG A 13 -14.35 -10.74 5.02
C ARG A 13 -13.20 -9.98 4.37
N GLN A 14 -12.03 -10.60 4.29
CA GLN A 14 -10.93 -10.01 3.56
C GLN A 14 -11.27 -10.01 2.06
N PRO A 15 -11.01 -8.90 1.34
CA PRO A 15 -11.30 -8.83 -0.09
C PRO A 15 -10.40 -9.78 -0.86
N SER A 16 -10.92 -10.35 -1.94
CA SER A 16 -10.13 -11.05 -2.94
C SER A 16 -9.12 -10.11 -3.62
N SER A 17 -8.11 -10.66 -4.28
CA SER A 17 -7.14 -9.91 -5.07
C SER A 17 -7.83 -9.08 -6.15
N ARG A 18 -8.90 -9.61 -6.76
CA ARG A 18 -9.73 -8.90 -7.75
C ARG A 18 -10.46 -7.71 -7.13
N GLU A 19 -11.14 -7.90 -6.00
CA GLU A 19 -11.84 -6.82 -5.30
C GLU A 19 -10.87 -5.74 -4.83
N LEU A 20 -9.69 -6.15 -4.34
CA LEU A 20 -8.63 -5.24 -3.93
C LEU A 20 -8.08 -4.44 -5.12
N ALA A 21 -7.81 -5.07 -6.27
CA ALA A 21 -7.32 -4.38 -7.45
C ALA A 21 -8.30 -3.30 -7.93
N LEU A 22 -9.59 -3.64 -8.03
CA LEU A 22 -10.64 -2.68 -8.40
C LEU A 22 -10.72 -1.50 -7.42
N TYR A 23 -10.61 -1.79 -6.12
CA TYR A 23 -10.58 -0.75 -5.10
C TYR A 23 -9.37 0.19 -5.26
N LEU A 24 -8.19 -0.37 -5.53
CA LEU A 24 -6.97 0.40 -5.75
C LEU A 24 -7.07 1.28 -7.00
N GLU A 25 -7.60 0.75 -8.11
CA GLU A 25 -7.83 1.52 -9.34
C GLU A 25 -8.75 2.71 -9.08
N GLN A 26 -9.89 2.49 -8.44
CA GLN A 26 -10.89 3.53 -8.18
C GLN A 26 -10.38 4.66 -7.29
N ARG A 27 -9.38 4.39 -6.44
CA ARG A 27 -8.82 5.39 -5.50
C ARG A 27 -7.44 5.92 -5.91
N GLY A 28 -6.98 5.64 -7.13
CA GLY A 28 -5.64 6.04 -7.58
C GLY A 28 -4.50 5.38 -6.80
N GLY A 29 -4.77 4.20 -6.20
CA GLY A 29 -3.84 3.43 -5.41
C GLY A 29 -2.82 2.62 -6.21
N ILE A 30 -3.03 2.45 -7.52
CA ILE A 30 -2.12 1.66 -8.39
C ILE A 30 -0.71 2.26 -8.46
N GLY A 31 -0.56 3.57 -8.29
CA GLY A 31 0.75 4.22 -8.25
C GLY A 31 1.53 4.03 -6.93
N LYS A 32 0.95 3.37 -5.93
CA LYS A 32 1.51 3.24 -4.58
C LYS A 32 2.15 1.85 -4.42
N PRO A 33 3.50 1.73 -4.39
CA PRO A 33 4.18 0.42 -4.38
C PRO A 33 3.75 -0.51 -3.23
N TRP A 34 3.44 0.03 -2.05
CA TRP A 34 2.98 -0.77 -0.92
C TRP A 34 1.58 -1.36 -1.11
N LEU A 35 0.71 -0.70 -1.86
CA LEU A 35 -0.62 -1.23 -2.19
C LEU A 35 -0.52 -2.36 -3.23
N LEU A 36 0.44 -2.26 -4.16
CA LEU A 36 0.77 -3.35 -5.08
C LEU A 36 1.35 -4.55 -4.32
N GLN A 37 2.16 -4.32 -3.29
CA GLN A 37 2.70 -5.37 -2.45
C GLN A 37 1.60 -6.09 -1.66
N LEU A 38 0.62 -5.34 -1.13
CA LEU A 38 -0.58 -5.92 -0.52
C LEU A 38 -1.36 -6.78 -1.53
N LEU A 39 -1.54 -6.31 -2.76
CA LEU A 39 -2.20 -7.07 -3.83
C LEU A 39 -1.46 -8.38 -4.16
N ARG A 40 -0.12 -8.35 -4.24
CA ARG A 40 0.72 -9.54 -4.45
C ARG A 40 0.53 -10.57 -3.34
N ILE A 41 0.55 -10.14 -2.07
CA ILE A 41 0.35 -11.04 -0.92
C ILE A 41 -1.07 -11.63 -0.92
N THR A 42 -2.09 -10.83 -1.22
CA THR A 42 -3.47 -11.34 -1.33
C THR A 42 -3.59 -12.40 -2.40
N LYS A 43 -3.01 -12.18 -3.59
CA LYS A 43 -3.00 -13.16 -4.67
C LYS A 43 -2.24 -14.44 -4.30
N LEU A 44 -1.09 -14.31 -3.63
CA LEU A 44 -0.31 -15.47 -3.16
C LEU A 44 -1.12 -16.32 -2.17
N ARG A 45 -1.88 -15.68 -1.28
CA ARG A 45 -2.76 -16.38 -0.32
C ARG A 45 -3.89 -17.13 -1.00
N GLU A 46 -4.46 -16.57 -2.07
CA GLU A 46 -5.50 -17.23 -2.86
C GLU A 46 -4.97 -18.48 -3.57
N SER A 47 -3.69 -18.47 -4.00
CA SER A 47 -3.04 -19.62 -4.65
C SER A 47 -2.37 -20.58 -3.68
N LYS A 48 -2.58 -20.45 -2.36
CA LYS A 48 -1.86 -21.24 -1.35
C LYS A 48 -2.06 -22.74 -1.54
N ASP A 49 -3.28 -23.16 -1.87
CA ASP A 49 -3.63 -24.57 -2.00
C ASP A 49 -3.19 -25.17 -3.35
N ASP A 50 -2.83 -24.32 -4.31
CA ASP A 50 -2.35 -24.71 -5.65
C ASP A 50 -0.81 -24.81 -5.73
N LEU A 51 -0.09 -24.38 -4.69
CA LEU A 51 1.37 -24.32 -4.66
C LEU A 51 1.98 -25.35 -3.72
N PRO A 52 3.15 -25.92 -4.06
CA PRO A 52 3.99 -26.60 -3.07
C PRO A 52 4.26 -25.69 -1.87
N PRO A 53 4.20 -26.18 -0.63
CA PRO A 53 4.41 -25.36 0.57
C PRO A 53 5.73 -24.56 0.57
N GLU A 54 6.79 -25.14 0.03
CA GLU A 54 8.14 -24.61 -0.05
C GLU A 54 8.19 -23.42 -1.02
N GLU A 55 7.54 -23.58 -2.18
CA GLU A 55 7.40 -22.52 -3.18
C GLU A 55 6.53 -21.37 -2.66
N TYR A 56 5.45 -21.68 -1.94
CA TYR A 56 4.64 -20.65 -1.27
C TYR A 56 5.48 -19.84 -0.27
N LEU A 57 6.30 -20.51 0.54
CA LEU A 57 7.18 -19.87 1.53
C LEU A 57 8.26 -19.02 0.85
N GLU A 58 8.89 -19.51 -0.21
CA GLU A 58 9.87 -18.75 -0.99
C GLU A 58 9.25 -17.46 -1.56
N ARG A 59 8.11 -17.58 -2.24
CA ARG A 59 7.39 -16.43 -2.80
C ARG A 59 6.95 -15.44 -1.73
N LEU A 60 6.61 -15.91 -0.52
CA LEU A 60 6.27 -15.07 0.61
C LEU A 60 7.49 -14.32 1.14
N GLN A 61 8.66 -14.97 1.22
CA GLN A 61 9.91 -14.34 1.64
C GLN A 61 10.37 -13.28 0.65
N GLU A 62 10.26 -13.54 -0.66
CA GLU A 62 10.54 -12.53 -1.70
C GLU A 62 9.63 -11.31 -1.57
N ALA A 63 8.32 -11.54 -1.44
CA ALA A 63 7.33 -10.49 -1.22
C ALA A 63 7.66 -9.65 0.03
N HIS A 64 8.07 -10.29 1.12
CA HIS A 64 8.52 -9.60 2.33
C HIS A 64 9.80 -8.79 2.10
N ALA A 65 10.81 -9.36 1.43
CA ALA A 65 12.06 -8.67 1.13
C ALA A 65 11.83 -7.41 0.28
N ASP A 66 10.94 -7.49 -0.71
CA ASP A 66 10.55 -6.34 -1.53
C ASP A 66 9.86 -5.24 -0.71
N LEU A 67 8.99 -5.62 0.22
CA LEU A 67 8.38 -4.68 1.15
C LEU A 67 9.45 -3.97 2.01
N MET A 68 10.45 -4.70 2.49
CA MET A 68 11.53 -4.12 3.31
C MET A 68 12.40 -3.15 2.49
N ARG A 69 12.66 -3.43 1.21
CA ARG A 69 13.38 -2.52 0.31
C ARG A 69 12.67 -1.18 0.14
N LEU A 70 11.33 -1.16 0.21
CA LEU A 70 10.55 0.09 0.15
C LEU A 70 10.76 0.99 1.38
N GLY A 71 11.20 0.45 2.52
CA GLY A 71 11.42 1.22 3.75
C GLY A 71 12.47 2.31 3.60
N GLU A 72 13.58 2.05 2.90
CA GLU A 72 14.62 3.05 2.63
C GLU A 72 14.13 4.15 1.68
N PHE A 73 13.25 3.81 0.73
CA PHE A 73 12.70 4.76 -0.23
C PHE A 73 11.83 5.85 0.43
N TRP A 74 11.23 5.56 1.58
CA TRP A 74 10.37 6.52 2.28
C TRP A 74 11.12 7.49 3.19
N LYS A 75 12.36 7.19 3.57
CA LYS A 75 13.14 8.06 4.47
C LYS A 75 13.32 9.44 3.83
N GLY A 76 12.80 10.47 4.48
CA GLY A 76 12.83 11.86 3.99
C GLY A 76 11.80 12.19 2.91
N ARG A 77 10.91 11.26 2.54
CA ARG A 77 9.80 11.43 1.59
C ARG A 77 8.44 11.12 2.20
N GLU A 78 8.35 11.00 3.51
CA GLU A 78 7.15 10.56 4.21
C GLU A 78 5.97 11.49 3.94
N GLN A 79 6.20 12.80 3.87
CA GLN A 79 5.14 13.78 3.57
C GLN A 79 4.64 13.69 2.13
N GLU A 80 5.52 13.39 1.17
CA GLU A 80 5.14 13.13 -0.21
C GLU A 80 4.32 11.84 -0.32
N VAL A 81 4.78 10.78 0.32
CA VAL A 81 4.23 9.43 0.20
C VAL A 81 2.92 9.26 0.98
N PHE A 82 2.83 9.80 2.18
CA PHE A 82 1.68 9.63 3.09
C PHE A 82 0.80 10.88 3.18
N GLY A 83 1.38 12.08 3.04
CA GLY A 83 0.66 13.36 3.10
C GLY A 83 0.11 13.84 1.74
N GLY A 84 0.50 13.21 0.63
CA GLY A 84 -0.01 13.50 -0.71
C GLY A 84 0.46 14.84 -1.30
N SER A 85 1.45 15.49 -0.68
CA SER A 85 2.04 16.75 -1.15
C SER A 85 3.47 16.51 -1.59
N TYR A 86 3.75 16.63 -2.89
CA TYR A 86 5.11 16.50 -3.42
C TYR A 86 6.06 17.51 -2.76
N GLN A 87 7.16 17.02 -2.17
CA GLN A 87 8.27 17.85 -1.71
C GLN A 87 9.53 17.47 -2.50
N PRO A 88 10.04 18.35 -3.38
CA PRO A 88 11.30 18.09 -4.05
C PRO A 88 12.44 18.02 -3.03
N SER A 89 13.33 17.04 -3.17
CA SER A 89 14.44 16.76 -2.26
C SER A 89 15.53 17.84 -2.23
N THR A 90 15.47 18.80 -3.13
CA THR A 90 16.34 19.98 -3.16
C THR A 90 15.50 21.21 -3.44
N VAL A 91 15.35 22.07 -2.43
CA VAL A 91 14.96 23.46 -2.63
C VAL A 91 16.12 24.12 -3.39
N VAL A 92 15.96 24.29 -4.70
CA VAL A 92 16.80 25.23 -5.46
C VAL A 92 16.06 26.57 -5.37
N GLU A 93 16.46 27.43 -4.43
CA GLU A 93 15.97 28.80 -4.37
C GLU A 93 16.81 29.74 -5.26
N PRO A 94 16.20 30.83 -5.79
CA PRO A 94 14.84 31.26 -5.51
C PRO A 94 13.81 30.73 -6.53
N LEU A 95 12.58 30.60 -6.06
CA LEU A 95 11.40 30.45 -6.91
C LEU A 95 11.29 31.65 -7.87
N PRO A 96 10.93 31.45 -9.15
CA PRO A 96 10.75 32.57 -10.07
C PRO A 96 9.66 33.53 -9.52
N GLY A 97 10.03 34.80 -9.32
CA GLY A 97 9.17 35.85 -8.80
C GLY A 97 9.48 36.34 -7.38
N THR A 98 10.66 36.05 -6.82
CA THR A 98 11.09 36.66 -5.54
C THR A 98 11.52 38.12 -5.72
N PRO A 99 11.59 38.94 -4.65
CA PRO A 99 12.02 40.34 -4.74
C PRO A 99 13.41 40.53 -5.37
N GLU A 100 14.25 39.50 -5.35
CA GLU A 100 15.58 39.47 -5.98
C GLU A 100 15.53 39.35 -7.51
N ASP A 101 14.37 39.00 -8.10
CA ASP A 101 14.13 38.98 -9.55
C ASP A 101 13.70 40.36 -10.12
N ARG A 102 13.59 41.41 -9.28
CA ARG A 102 13.24 42.78 -9.69
C ARG A 102 14.44 43.72 -9.71
#